data_AF-A0A482X9H7-F1
#
_entry.id   AF-A0A482X9H7-F1
#
_cell.length_a   1.000
_cell.length_b   1.000
_cell.length_c   1.000
_cell.angle_alpha   90.00
_cell.angle_beta   90.00
_cell.angle_gamma   90.00
#
_symmetry.space_group_name_H-M   'P 1'
#
loop_
_entity.id
_entity.type
_entity.pdbx_description
1 polymer ?
#
loop_
_entity_poly.entity_id
_entity_poly.type
_entity_poly.pdbx_seq_one_letter_code
_entity_poly.pdbx_strand_id
1 'polypeptide(L)'
;MLRVETMHLEPPGRKPRIKSTSSKFYAILNRMLFSGVAAVKSDRQTLVYEPTVKTSSLKRTIFLVTVCAAFTSGFLVGVLFPMPILQNRRASNISAAITKNTTFAQKSLQNRTHRSSTGDSTIFASVSFVREPLLSSLTSQPVSRGQTGRSRVVDGVFWTGEAEQMLPRGFDAADADVWTRFLQTAEVAKLEEGCGRMQNRLITFQDGTRACCRYRQNTDQIQGELFSFYLGRILNINNLVPSSLAIVKTTNPLWRNVKSQVLTSQWMEERPIIMTKYMDDLRPANIPKHLQSENRRLHPMDIREDEDVLELVQWSDLIVFDYLTANLDRIVNNLYNLQWNPGMMEAPAHNLAKNNDGLLLFLDNESGLLHGYRLLEKYEAYHSVLLEALCVFRRSTVKMLERLRDKKNIGSLLNENLFDFNDHEALPVLPEKSVKILNERIGKVLDQVAWCQKQYSEKSNSVR
;
A
#
# COMPACT_ATOMS: atom_id res chain seq x y z
N MET A 1 -12.79 11.45 74.92
CA MET A 1 -11.71 10.57 74.41
C MET A 1 -11.55 10.88 72.93
N LEU A 2 -10.68 11.84 72.57
CA LEU A 2 -9.30 11.64 72.10
C LEU A 2 -9.30 11.01 70.69
N ARG A 3 -8.72 11.57 69.63
CA ARG A 3 -7.66 12.59 69.52
C ARG A 3 -7.67 13.17 68.09
N VAL A 4 -7.55 14.50 68.00
CA VAL A 4 -7.22 15.26 66.79
C VAL A 4 -5.70 15.28 66.64
N GLU A 5 -5.17 15.11 65.43
CA GLU A 5 -3.81 15.55 65.11
C GLU A 5 -3.76 16.18 63.71
N THR A 6 -3.01 17.26 63.65
CA THR A 6 -2.99 18.36 62.69
C THR A 6 -2.00 18.17 61.55
N MET A 7 -2.28 18.85 60.43
CA MET A 7 -1.38 19.08 59.29
C MET A 7 -0.08 19.81 59.67
N HIS A 8 1.00 19.52 58.94
CA HIS A 8 2.04 20.50 58.64
C HIS A 8 2.49 20.40 57.17
N LEU A 9 2.46 21.54 56.48
CA LEU A 9 3.02 21.84 55.16
C LEU A 9 4.32 22.65 55.34
N GLU A 10 5.30 22.45 54.43
CA GLU A 10 6.23 23.43 53.79
C GLU A 10 7.62 22.81 53.43
N PRO A 11 8.46 23.38 52.52
CA PRO A 11 8.20 23.80 51.14
C PRO A 11 9.42 23.38 50.21
N PRO A 12 9.86 24.07 49.12
CA PRO A 12 10.25 23.40 47.87
C PRO A 12 11.76 23.41 47.54
N GLY A 13 12.17 22.45 46.69
CA GLY A 13 13.26 22.64 45.72
C GLY A 13 14.59 21.91 45.97
N ARG A 14 14.91 20.95 45.08
CA ARG A 14 16.20 20.87 44.33
C ARG A 14 16.17 19.68 43.36
N LYS A 15 16.52 19.94 42.09
CA LYS A 15 16.72 18.94 41.02
C LYS A 15 17.88 18.00 41.36
N PRO A 16 17.86 16.76 40.83
CA PRO A 16 19.08 16.21 40.25
C PRO A 16 18.93 15.73 38.80
N ARG A 17 20.08 15.74 38.14
CA ARG A 17 20.38 15.43 36.74
C ARG A 17 20.04 14.00 36.30
N ILE A 18 19.69 13.93 35.03
CA ILE A 18 19.70 12.83 34.06
C ILE A 18 20.75 11.73 34.33
N LYS A 19 20.31 10.46 34.31
CA LYS A 19 21.04 9.37 33.64
C LYS A 19 20.06 8.51 32.84
N SER A 20 20.26 8.52 31.52
CA SER A 20 19.66 7.65 30.52
C SER A 20 20.16 6.22 30.71
N THR A 21 19.25 5.24 30.70
CA THR A 21 19.58 3.82 30.50
C THR A 21 18.56 3.16 29.57
N SER A 22 18.89 3.15 28.27
CA SER A 22 18.30 2.25 27.29
C SER A 22 18.85 0.83 27.51
N SER A 23 18.14 -0.04 28.22
CA SER A 23 18.48 -1.48 28.28
C SER A 23 17.37 -2.33 28.90
N LYS A 24 16.14 -2.26 28.36
CA LYS A 24 15.08 -3.23 28.73
C LYS A 24 14.33 -3.84 27.55
N PHE A 25 14.64 -3.44 26.31
CA PHE A 25 14.01 -4.02 25.11
C PHE A 25 14.72 -5.27 24.57
N TYR A 26 16.01 -5.48 24.90
CA TYR A 26 16.76 -6.65 24.42
C TYR A 26 16.54 -7.94 25.23
N ALA A 27 15.93 -7.87 26.42
CA ALA A 27 15.74 -9.03 27.30
C ALA A 27 14.44 -9.81 27.03
N ILE A 28 13.50 -9.24 26.27
CA ILE A 28 12.21 -9.89 25.97
C ILE A 28 12.27 -10.67 24.65
N LEU A 29 13.11 -10.26 23.69
CA LEU A 29 13.23 -10.92 22.39
C LEU A 29 13.97 -12.27 22.45
N ASN A 30 14.91 -12.45 23.38
CA ASN A 30 15.66 -13.71 23.52
C ASN A 30 14.89 -14.82 24.24
N ARG A 31 13.72 -14.53 24.83
CA ARG A 31 12.92 -15.53 25.56
C ARG A 31 11.82 -16.18 24.72
N MET A 32 11.60 -15.72 23.48
CA MET A 32 10.63 -16.31 22.55
C MET A 32 11.25 -17.21 21.48
N LEU A 33 12.58 -17.25 21.33
CA LEU A 33 13.24 -18.06 20.29
C LEU A 33 13.67 -19.47 20.73
N PHE A 34 13.49 -19.84 22.00
CA PHE A 34 13.80 -21.19 22.49
C PHE A 34 12.82 -21.64 23.58
N SER A 35 11.62 -22.07 23.18
CA SER A 35 10.77 -22.91 24.02
C SER A 35 9.82 -23.74 23.15
N GLY A 36 10.34 -24.83 22.60
CA GLY A 36 9.51 -25.93 22.11
C GLY A 36 9.08 -26.79 23.29
N VAL A 37 7.78 -26.88 23.55
CA VAL A 37 7.17 -27.87 24.45
C VAL A 37 6.53 -28.93 23.56
N ALA A 38 6.98 -30.18 23.73
CA ALA A 38 6.18 -31.35 23.43
C ALA A 38 6.28 -32.30 24.63
N ALA A 39 5.13 -32.62 25.23
CA ALA A 39 4.99 -33.55 26.33
C ALA A 39 4.47 -34.88 25.80
N VAL A 40 5.21 -35.97 26.00
CA VAL A 40 4.68 -37.36 26.07
C VAL A 40 5.47 -38.12 27.13
N LYS A 41 4.74 -38.78 28.04
CA LYS A 41 5.22 -39.64 29.15
C LYS A 41 5.93 -40.91 28.65
N SER A 42 7.00 -41.33 29.33
CA SER A 42 7.11 -42.64 30.03
C SER A 42 8.57 -43.01 30.36
N ASP A 43 8.79 -43.31 31.64
CA ASP A 43 9.81 -44.14 32.32
C ASP A 43 11.29 -44.25 31.90
N ARG A 44 12.10 -44.18 32.96
CA ARG A 44 13.39 -44.82 33.26
C ARG A 44 14.73 -44.20 32.80
N GLN A 45 15.55 -44.03 33.84
CA GLN A 45 17.01 -44.13 33.94
C GLN A 45 17.88 -43.02 33.33
N THR A 46 18.36 -42.19 34.26
CA THR A 46 19.55 -41.34 34.20
C THR A 46 20.79 -42.06 33.68
N LEU A 47 21.34 -41.57 32.57
CA LEU A 47 22.74 -41.73 32.19
C LEU A 47 23.25 -40.36 31.71
N VAL A 48 24.12 -39.77 32.53
CA VAL A 48 24.84 -38.52 32.25
C VAL A 48 25.88 -38.82 31.17
N TYR A 49 25.80 -38.14 30.03
CA TYR A 49 26.80 -38.19 28.97
C TYR A 49 27.39 -36.79 28.80
N GLU A 50 28.63 -36.59 29.25
CA GLU A 50 29.44 -35.41 28.91
C GLU A 50 30.00 -35.57 27.49
N PRO A 51 29.79 -34.60 26.57
CA PRO A 51 30.55 -34.56 25.33
C PRO A 51 31.84 -33.74 25.55
N THR A 52 32.96 -34.43 25.71
CA THR A 52 34.29 -33.86 25.50
C THR A 52 34.56 -33.77 23.99
N VAL A 53 34.43 -32.58 23.42
CA VAL A 53 34.88 -32.31 22.04
C VAL A 53 35.96 -31.22 22.08
N LYS A 54 37.21 -31.66 22.22
CA LYS A 54 38.39 -30.86 21.84
C LYS A 54 38.50 -30.88 20.31
N THR A 55 37.78 -30.00 19.63
CA THR A 55 38.07 -29.70 18.21
C THR A 55 39.17 -28.66 18.10
N SER A 56 40.16 -29.02 17.30
CA SER A 56 41.47 -28.38 17.16
C SER A 56 41.43 -26.92 16.72
N SER A 57 42.19 -26.10 17.45
CA SER A 57 42.55 -24.70 17.16
C SER A 57 42.95 -24.45 15.69
N LEU A 58 43.51 -25.47 15.02
CA LEU A 58 44.00 -25.40 13.65
C LEU A 58 42.92 -25.06 12.60
N LYS A 59 41.69 -25.59 12.75
CA LYS A 59 40.60 -25.33 11.78
C LYS A 59 40.15 -23.87 11.81
N ARG A 60 40.19 -23.25 12.99
CA ARG A 60 39.79 -21.85 13.18
C ARG A 60 40.82 -20.90 12.57
N THR A 61 42.11 -21.23 12.68
CA THR A 61 43.19 -20.47 12.04
C THR A 61 43.14 -20.57 10.53
N ILE A 62 42.90 -21.76 9.97
CA ILE A 62 42.78 -21.95 8.51
C ILE A 62 41.62 -21.14 7.94
N PHE A 63 40.46 -21.14 8.61
CA PHE A 63 39.28 -20.38 8.19
C PHE A 63 39.53 -18.87 8.22
N LEU A 64 40.18 -18.36 9.27
CA LEU A 64 40.55 -16.94 9.37
C LEU A 64 41.52 -16.51 8.26
N VAL A 65 42.51 -17.34 7.95
CA VAL A 65 43.48 -17.05 6.87
C VAL A 65 42.79 -17.04 5.49
N THR A 66 41.87 -17.96 5.23
CA THR A 66 41.14 -18.00 3.94
C THR A 66 40.21 -16.80 3.78
N VAL A 67 39.51 -16.38 4.83
CA VAL A 67 38.66 -15.18 4.80
C VAL A 67 39.48 -13.91 4.56
N CYS A 68 40.63 -13.77 5.23
CA CYS A 68 41.52 -12.63 5.01
C CYS A 68 42.08 -12.61 3.58
N ALA A 69 42.47 -13.76 3.02
CA ALA A 69 42.98 -13.84 1.65
C ALA A 69 41.92 -13.51 0.60
N ALA A 70 40.67 -13.93 0.81
CA ALA A 70 39.56 -13.61 -0.08
C ALA A 70 39.24 -12.11 -0.05
N PHE A 71 39.26 -11.49 1.14
CA PHE A 71 39.00 -10.07 1.31
C PHE A 71 40.08 -9.20 0.67
N THR A 72 41.37 -9.53 0.86
CA THR A 72 42.48 -8.77 0.26
C THR A 72 42.46 -8.89 -1.26
N SER A 73 42.15 -10.07 -1.80
CA SER A 73 42.03 -10.30 -3.24
C SER A 73 40.86 -9.50 -3.84
N GLY A 74 39.69 -9.52 -3.19
CA GLY A 74 38.53 -8.73 -3.60
C GLY A 74 38.79 -7.22 -3.55
N PHE A 75 39.51 -6.74 -2.55
CA PHE A 75 39.87 -5.32 -2.43
C PHE A 75 40.86 -4.89 -3.52
N LEU A 76 41.89 -5.69 -3.81
CA LEU A 76 42.86 -5.41 -4.88
C LEU A 76 42.21 -5.34 -6.25
N VAL A 77 41.33 -6.30 -6.58
CA VAL A 77 40.66 -6.34 -7.89
C VAL A 77 39.54 -5.30 -7.99
N GLY A 78 38.75 -5.11 -6.93
CA GLY A 78 37.58 -4.23 -6.96
C GLY A 78 37.90 -2.74 -6.80
N VAL A 79 38.99 -2.40 -6.12
CA VAL A 79 39.29 -0.99 -5.78
C VAL A 79 40.55 -0.47 -6.47
N LEU A 80 41.61 -1.26 -6.57
CA LEU A 80 42.89 -0.78 -7.12
C LEU A 80 42.98 -0.91 -8.64
N PHE A 81 42.37 -1.95 -9.22
CA PHE A 81 42.35 -2.14 -10.68
C PHE A 81 41.53 -1.10 -11.48
N PRO A 82 40.42 -0.52 -10.97
CA PRO A 82 39.67 0.51 -11.70
C PRO A 82 40.29 1.92 -11.66
N MET A 83 41.21 2.20 -10.73
CA MET A 83 41.74 3.55 -10.51
C MET A 83 42.50 4.16 -11.71
N PRO A 84 43.32 3.42 -12.47
CA PRO A 84 43.99 3.97 -13.66
C PRO A 84 43.02 4.25 -14.82
N ILE A 85 41.90 3.51 -14.90
CA ILE A 85 40.90 3.63 -15.99
C ILE A 85 40.01 4.86 -15.78
N LEU A 86 39.75 5.24 -14.52
CA LEU A 86 38.96 6.43 -14.17
C LEU A 86 39.77 7.74 -14.31
N GLN A 87 41.10 7.73 -14.14
CA GLN A 87 41.93 8.92 -14.35
C GLN A 87 42.08 9.28 -15.83
N ASN A 88 42.16 8.31 -16.74
CA ASN A 88 42.30 8.59 -18.18
C ASN A 88 41.02 9.10 -18.86
N ARG A 89 39.83 8.79 -18.32
CA ARG A 89 38.55 9.34 -18.84
C ARG A 89 38.31 10.80 -18.47
N ARG A 90 39.04 11.35 -17.49
CA ARG A 90 38.89 12.76 -17.09
C ARG A 90 39.72 13.70 -17.97
N ALA A 91 40.82 13.23 -18.57
CA ALA A 91 41.66 14.01 -19.48
C ALA A 91 41.07 14.13 -20.90
N SER A 92 40.39 13.10 -21.42
CA SER A 92 39.81 13.14 -22.77
C SER A 92 38.59 14.08 -22.90
N ASN A 93 37.88 14.34 -21.80
CA ASN A 93 36.67 15.17 -21.82
C ASN A 93 36.96 16.67 -21.70
N ILE A 94 38.17 17.07 -21.32
CA ILE A 94 38.56 18.50 -21.22
C ILE A 94 39.00 19.02 -22.60
N SER A 95 39.65 18.19 -23.44
CA SER A 95 40.09 18.62 -24.78
C SER A 95 38.94 18.74 -25.79
N ALA A 96 37.84 18.00 -25.63
CA ALA A 96 36.69 18.09 -26.53
C ALA A 96 35.76 19.29 -26.25
N ALA A 97 35.83 19.87 -25.04
CA ALA A 97 35.01 21.02 -24.64
C ALA A 97 35.62 22.38 -25.06
N ILE A 98 36.89 22.42 -25.47
CA ILE A 98 37.60 23.67 -25.79
C ILE A 98 37.51 24.03 -27.29
N THR A 99 37.17 23.09 -28.19
CA THR A 99 37.20 23.34 -29.64
C THR A 99 35.85 23.70 -30.28
N LYS A 100 34.77 23.86 -29.50
CA LYS A 100 33.41 24.12 -30.06
C LYS A 100 32.83 25.51 -29.80
N ASN A 101 33.57 26.44 -29.21
CA ASN A 101 33.05 27.78 -28.85
C ASN A 101 33.68 28.97 -29.59
N THR A 102 34.32 28.74 -30.75
CA THR A 102 34.83 29.82 -31.61
C THR A 102 34.20 29.76 -33.00
N THR A 103 32.89 29.98 -33.09
CA THR A 103 32.19 30.50 -34.28
C THR A 103 30.71 30.66 -33.95
N PHE A 104 30.34 31.78 -33.33
CA PHE A 104 29.07 32.53 -33.53
C PHE A 104 28.91 33.58 -32.43
N ALA A 105 29.82 34.56 -32.44
CA ALA A 105 29.67 35.79 -31.67
C ALA A 105 29.69 36.96 -32.66
N GLN A 106 28.61 37.15 -33.42
CA GLN A 106 28.29 38.46 -34.01
C GLN A 106 26.84 38.53 -34.48
N LYS A 107 25.93 38.83 -33.54
CA LYS A 107 24.87 39.85 -33.70
C LYS A 107 24.00 39.89 -32.44
N SER A 108 23.63 41.11 -32.08
CA SER A 108 22.57 41.48 -31.13
C SER A 108 22.93 41.57 -29.64
N LEU A 109 23.64 42.65 -29.31
CA LEU A 109 23.45 43.37 -28.05
C LEU A 109 22.06 44.03 -28.05
N GLN A 110 21.24 43.75 -27.02
CA GLN A 110 20.49 44.74 -26.20
C GLN A 110 19.40 44.00 -25.40
N ASN A 111 19.72 43.52 -24.19
CA ASN A 111 19.29 44.20 -22.97
C ASN A 111 19.78 43.45 -21.74
N ARG A 112 20.38 44.24 -20.86
CA ARG A 112 21.05 43.91 -19.61
C ARG A 112 20.05 44.26 -18.51
N THR A 113 19.76 43.36 -17.57
CA THR A 113 20.22 43.48 -16.17
C THR A 113 19.61 42.42 -15.21
N HIS A 114 20.50 41.86 -14.37
CA HIS A 114 20.31 41.26 -13.03
C HIS A 114 19.85 39.80 -12.82
N ARG A 115 20.77 38.86 -13.09
CA ARG A 115 21.64 38.10 -12.13
C ARG A 115 21.05 37.59 -10.79
N SER A 116 21.01 36.25 -10.63
CA SER A 116 21.61 35.41 -9.55
C SER A 116 20.96 34.00 -9.55
N SER A 117 21.51 32.98 -10.22
CA SER A 117 22.51 31.99 -9.77
C SER A 117 22.15 31.14 -8.55
N THR A 118 21.82 29.86 -8.79
CA THR A 118 22.27 28.58 -8.18
C THR A 118 21.28 27.52 -8.67
N GLY A 119 21.59 26.35 -9.20
CA GLY A 119 22.76 25.47 -9.10
C GLY A 119 22.17 24.07 -9.24
N ASP A 120 22.28 23.51 -10.44
CA ASP A 120 21.63 22.26 -10.85
C ASP A 120 22.31 21.04 -10.19
N SER A 121 21.53 20.20 -9.52
CA SER A 121 21.95 18.86 -9.12
C SER A 121 20.74 17.91 -9.11
N THR A 122 20.78 16.99 -10.06
CA THR A 122 19.83 15.89 -10.28
C THR A 122 19.95 14.86 -9.16
N ILE A 123 18.92 14.74 -8.31
CA ILE A 123 18.74 13.63 -7.35
C ILE A 123 17.24 13.31 -7.29
N PHE A 124 16.90 12.05 -7.61
CA PHE A 124 15.60 11.35 -7.50
C PHE A 124 14.36 12.19 -7.12
N ALA A 125 13.46 12.41 -8.08
CA ALA A 125 12.10 12.87 -7.82
C ALA A 125 11.23 11.70 -7.30
N SER A 126 11.43 11.32 -6.04
CA SER A 126 10.33 10.80 -5.23
C SER A 126 9.50 12.00 -4.82
N VAL A 127 8.26 12.05 -5.28
CA VAL A 127 7.29 13.13 -5.07
C VAL A 127 7.28 13.64 -3.63
N SER A 128 7.91 14.80 -3.42
CA SER A 128 7.81 15.61 -2.22
C SER A 128 6.91 16.78 -2.56
N PHE A 129 5.69 16.80 -2.04
CA PHE A 129 4.76 17.89 -2.28
C PHE A 129 4.96 18.99 -1.24
N VAL A 130 5.17 20.20 -1.77
CA VAL A 130 5.28 21.44 -1.02
C VAL A 130 3.95 21.72 -0.31
N ARG A 131 4.05 22.04 0.98
CA ARG A 131 2.94 22.50 1.83
C ARG A 131 2.61 23.94 1.44
N GLU A 132 1.40 24.20 0.95
CA GLU A 132 0.90 25.57 0.74
C GLU A 132 -0.03 26.04 1.87
N PRO A 133 -0.14 27.37 2.09
CA PRO A 133 -0.56 27.94 3.35
C PRO A 133 -2.08 28.12 3.50
N LEU A 134 -2.53 28.01 4.75
CA LEU A 134 -3.84 28.42 5.25
C LEU A 134 -4.10 29.91 5.03
N LEU A 135 -5.24 30.24 4.40
CA LEU A 135 -6.19 31.32 4.67
C LEU A 135 -7.30 31.18 3.59
N SER A 136 -8.60 31.38 3.80
CA SER A 136 -9.31 32.09 4.86
C SER A 136 -10.80 31.72 4.87
N SER A 137 -11.36 31.77 6.08
CA SER A 137 -12.78 31.89 6.43
C SER A 137 -13.64 32.75 5.50
N LEU A 138 -14.82 32.24 5.17
CA LEU A 138 -16.05 33.04 5.07
C LEU A 138 -17.23 32.29 5.70
N THR A 139 -17.67 32.86 6.82
CA THR A 139 -18.99 32.84 7.46
C THR A 139 -20.16 32.20 6.70
N SER A 140 -20.78 31.18 7.31
CA SER A 140 -22.21 30.92 7.17
C SER A 140 -22.85 30.77 8.56
N GLN A 141 -23.97 31.46 8.74
CA GLN A 141 -24.72 31.59 10.00
C GLN A 141 -25.46 30.30 10.39
N PRO A 142 -25.82 30.13 11.68
CA PRO A 142 -26.36 28.88 12.18
C PRO A 142 -27.85 28.74 11.84
N VAL A 143 -28.17 27.75 11.01
CA VAL A 143 -29.55 27.28 10.86
C VAL A 143 -29.84 26.32 12.01
N SER A 144 -30.59 26.80 13.00
CA SER A 144 -31.17 25.98 14.06
C SER A 144 -32.18 24.99 13.46
N ARG A 145 -31.80 23.72 13.32
CA ARG A 145 -32.72 22.60 13.13
C ARG A 145 -32.64 21.66 14.33
N GLY A 146 -33.81 21.32 14.84
CA GLY A 146 -34.04 20.59 16.08
C GLY A 146 -33.27 19.27 16.17
N GLN A 147 -32.74 19.06 17.38
CA GLN A 147 -32.03 17.88 17.83
C GLN A 147 -32.96 16.67 17.91
N THR A 148 -32.68 15.67 17.07
CA THR A 148 -32.63 14.26 17.47
C THR A 148 -31.37 13.71 16.80
N GLY A 149 -30.29 13.52 17.56
CA GLY A 149 -29.03 12.98 17.03
C GLY A 149 -29.29 11.61 16.43
N ARG A 150 -29.36 11.51 15.09
CA ARG A 150 -29.51 10.24 14.40
C ARG A 150 -28.20 9.48 14.57
N SER A 151 -28.27 8.33 15.26
CA SER A 151 -27.13 7.42 15.35
C SER A 151 -26.64 7.06 13.94
N ARG A 152 -25.38 7.36 13.64
CA ARG A 152 -24.72 7.08 12.34
C ARG A 152 -24.41 5.59 12.15
N VAL A 153 -24.49 4.85 13.25
CA VAL A 153 -24.24 3.41 13.33
C VAL A 153 -25.51 2.70 13.84
N VAL A 154 -25.83 1.57 13.24
CA VAL A 154 -26.94 0.66 13.59
C VAL A 154 -26.38 -0.69 14.05
N ASP A 155 -27.11 -1.35 14.96
CA ASP A 155 -26.69 -2.57 15.64
C ASP A 155 -25.28 -2.48 16.26
N GLY A 156 -24.89 -1.28 16.68
CA GLY A 156 -23.62 -1.01 17.35
C GLY A 156 -22.38 -1.06 16.46
N VAL A 157 -22.40 -1.61 15.24
CA VAL A 157 -21.19 -1.75 14.40
C VAL A 157 -21.38 -1.53 12.90
N PHE A 158 -22.60 -1.29 12.42
CA PHE A 158 -22.83 -1.11 10.98
C PHE A 158 -23.17 0.33 10.65
N TRP A 159 -22.68 0.85 9.54
CA TRP A 159 -23.17 2.13 9.01
C TRP A 159 -24.68 2.08 8.77
N THR A 160 -25.36 3.22 8.92
CA THR A 160 -26.78 3.34 8.58
C THR A 160 -27.04 3.07 7.10
N GLY A 161 -28.24 2.60 6.76
CA GLY A 161 -28.64 2.44 5.37
C GLY A 161 -28.64 3.76 4.58
N GLU A 162 -28.91 4.88 5.24
CA GLU A 162 -28.81 6.23 4.65
C GLU A 162 -27.36 6.54 4.25
N ALA A 163 -26.39 6.27 5.12
CA ALA A 163 -24.97 6.46 4.80
C ALA A 163 -24.50 5.58 3.63
N GLU A 164 -24.98 4.33 3.53
CA GLU A 164 -24.65 3.45 2.39
C GLU A 164 -25.29 3.93 1.09
N GLN A 165 -26.52 4.44 1.13
CA GLN A 165 -27.25 4.92 -0.07
C GLN A 165 -26.70 6.25 -0.62
N MET A 166 -26.06 7.05 0.24
CA MET A 166 -25.42 8.31 -0.15
C MET A 166 -24.04 8.12 -0.76
N LEU A 167 -23.49 6.90 -0.76
CA LEU A 167 -22.21 6.63 -1.41
C LEU A 167 -22.30 6.96 -2.91
N PRO A 168 -21.24 7.56 -3.50
CA PRO A 168 -21.16 7.66 -4.95
C PRO A 168 -21.28 6.26 -5.58
N ARG A 169 -21.99 6.16 -6.72
CA ARG A 169 -22.29 4.88 -7.40
C ARG A 169 -21.04 4.02 -7.63
N GLY A 170 -19.93 4.67 -7.95
CA GLY A 170 -18.69 4.00 -8.37
C GLY A 170 -18.84 3.30 -9.72
N PHE A 171 -18.10 2.21 -9.86
CA PHE A 171 -18.13 1.33 -11.03
C PHE A 171 -18.73 -0.01 -10.65
N ASP A 172 -19.87 -0.33 -11.24
CA ASP A 172 -20.55 -1.60 -11.04
C ASP A 172 -20.18 -2.62 -12.12
N ALA A 173 -20.86 -3.77 -12.11
CA ALA A 173 -20.63 -4.83 -13.08
C ALA A 173 -20.90 -4.38 -14.53
N ALA A 174 -21.87 -3.49 -14.76
CA ALA A 174 -22.20 -3.03 -16.10
C ALA A 174 -21.10 -2.11 -16.67
N ASP A 175 -20.50 -1.26 -15.83
CA ASP A 175 -19.35 -0.43 -16.24
C ASP A 175 -18.15 -1.29 -16.68
N ALA A 176 -17.91 -2.40 -15.96
CA ALA A 176 -16.86 -3.36 -16.29
C ALA A 176 -17.11 -3.99 -17.67
N ASP A 177 -18.34 -4.47 -17.92
CA ASP A 177 -18.66 -5.13 -19.18
C ASP A 177 -18.62 -4.14 -20.36
N VAL A 178 -19.03 -2.89 -20.14
CA VAL A 178 -18.89 -1.82 -21.15
C VAL A 178 -17.42 -1.58 -21.46
N TRP A 179 -16.56 -1.50 -20.44
CA TRP A 179 -15.12 -1.32 -20.63
C TRP A 179 -14.49 -2.47 -21.42
N THR A 180 -14.82 -3.71 -21.09
CA THR A 180 -14.26 -4.87 -21.78
C THR A 180 -14.73 -4.95 -23.24
N ARG A 181 -16.03 -4.72 -23.51
CA ARG A 181 -16.55 -4.68 -24.89
C ARG A 181 -15.92 -3.55 -25.70
N PHE A 182 -15.69 -2.40 -25.07
CA PHE A 182 -14.97 -1.29 -25.71
C PHE A 182 -13.57 -1.74 -26.16
N LEU A 183 -12.78 -2.35 -25.27
CA LEU A 183 -11.41 -2.79 -25.59
C LEU A 183 -11.33 -3.85 -26.70
N GLN A 184 -12.37 -4.67 -26.90
CA GLN A 184 -12.41 -5.66 -27.99
C GLN A 184 -12.47 -5.03 -29.39
N THR A 185 -13.00 -3.81 -29.49
CA THR A 185 -13.21 -3.11 -30.77
C THR A 185 -12.37 -1.84 -30.90
N ALA A 186 -11.76 -1.38 -29.81
CA ALA A 186 -11.01 -0.14 -29.78
C ALA A 186 -9.70 -0.23 -30.57
N GLU A 187 -9.28 0.92 -31.08
CA GLU A 187 -7.97 1.11 -31.69
C GLU A 187 -7.19 2.17 -30.94
N VAL A 188 -5.92 1.88 -30.64
CA VAL A 188 -5.04 2.84 -29.99
C VAL A 188 -4.57 3.86 -31.02
N ALA A 189 -4.74 5.13 -30.71
CA ALA A 189 -4.24 6.25 -31.51
C ALA A 189 -2.85 6.71 -31.05
N LYS A 190 -2.59 6.65 -29.73
CA LYS A 190 -1.34 7.10 -29.14
C LYS A 190 -0.97 6.28 -27.90
N LEU A 191 0.30 5.94 -27.78
CA LEU A 191 0.93 5.31 -26.63
C LEU A 191 2.08 6.20 -26.13
N GLU A 192 2.03 6.65 -24.87
CA GLU A 192 3.03 7.55 -24.29
C GLU A 192 3.40 7.17 -22.85
N GLU A 193 4.52 7.70 -22.35
CA GLU A 193 4.91 7.50 -20.95
C GLU A 193 3.89 8.12 -20.00
N GLY A 194 3.55 7.40 -18.92
CA GLY A 194 2.56 7.85 -17.96
C GLY A 194 2.13 6.76 -17.00
N CYS A 195 1.18 7.07 -16.13
CA CYS A 195 0.61 6.13 -15.17
C CYS A 195 1.63 5.57 -14.16
N GLY A 196 2.58 6.40 -13.72
CA GLY A 196 3.49 6.10 -12.61
C GLY A 196 4.84 5.54 -13.05
N ARG A 197 4.93 4.22 -13.30
CA ARG A 197 6.22 3.55 -13.57
C ARG A 197 6.73 3.73 -14.99
N MET A 198 8.05 3.65 -15.17
CA MET A 198 8.74 3.81 -16.46
C MET A 198 8.23 2.87 -17.57
N GLN A 199 7.79 1.65 -17.24
CA GLN A 199 7.23 0.70 -18.22
C GLN A 199 5.72 0.85 -18.42
N ASN A 200 5.03 1.62 -17.58
CA ASN A 200 3.61 1.90 -17.78
C ASN A 200 3.44 2.88 -18.93
N ARG A 201 2.30 2.80 -19.60
CA ARG A 201 1.96 3.72 -20.67
C ARG A 201 0.58 4.30 -20.46
N LEU A 202 0.44 5.58 -20.76
CA LEU A 202 -0.84 6.19 -21.02
C LEU A 202 -1.22 5.89 -22.47
N ILE A 203 -2.42 5.36 -22.66
CA ILE A 203 -3.02 5.11 -23.97
C ILE A 203 -4.11 6.12 -24.21
N THR A 204 -4.14 6.64 -25.43
CA THR A 204 -5.28 7.38 -25.98
C THR A 204 -5.83 6.60 -27.18
N PHE A 205 -7.12 6.28 -27.14
CA PHE A 205 -7.85 5.62 -28.22
C PHE A 205 -8.31 6.63 -29.27
N GLN A 206 -8.76 6.16 -30.43
CA GLN A 206 -9.24 7.01 -31.53
C GLN A 206 -10.40 7.94 -31.15
N ASP A 207 -11.24 7.54 -30.20
CA ASP A 207 -12.36 8.33 -29.68
C ASP A 207 -11.95 9.35 -28.60
N GLY A 208 -10.66 9.42 -28.26
CA GLY A 208 -10.13 10.27 -27.19
C GLY A 208 -10.24 9.67 -25.78
N THR A 209 -10.87 8.50 -25.63
CA THR A 209 -10.85 7.75 -24.36
C THR A 209 -9.42 7.41 -23.99
N ARG A 210 -9.12 7.37 -22.69
CA ARG A 210 -7.76 7.07 -22.18
C ARG A 210 -7.74 5.86 -21.26
N ALA A 211 -6.61 5.17 -21.23
CA ALA A 211 -6.34 4.05 -20.32
C ALA A 211 -4.91 4.11 -19.77
N CYS A 212 -4.75 3.66 -18.53
CA CYS A 212 -3.46 3.29 -17.98
C CYS A 212 -3.15 1.83 -18.30
N CYS A 213 -2.05 1.61 -19.01
CA CYS A 213 -1.52 0.29 -19.28
C CYS A 213 -0.38 -0.05 -18.34
N ARG A 214 -0.54 -1.17 -17.63
CA ARG A 214 0.44 -1.68 -16.68
C ARG A 214 1.12 -2.91 -17.26
N TYR A 215 2.40 -2.75 -17.57
CA TYR A 215 3.28 -3.82 -18.02
C TYR A 215 4.12 -4.34 -16.86
N ARG A 216 4.14 -5.65 -16.64
CA ARG A 216 4.96 -6.28 -15.59
C ARG A 216 5.63 -7.53 -16.11
N GLN A 217 6.86 -7.76 -15.64
CA GLN A 217 7.56 -9.03 -15.82
C GLN A 217 7.03 -10.11 -14.86
N ASN A 218 6.60 -9.71 -13.65
CA ASN A 218 6.02 -10.63 -12.69
C ASN A 218 4.53 -10.81 -12.95
N THR A 219 4.12 -12.06 -13.24
CA THR A 219 2.72 -12.43 -13.47
C THR A 219 1.88 -12.26 -12.20
N ASP A 220 2.44 -12.45 -10.99
CA ASP A 220 1.73 -12.26 -9.73
C ASP A 220 1.17 -10.84 -9.58
N GLN A 221 1.87 -9.84 -10.12
CA GLN A 221 1.45 -8.44 -10.06
C GLN A 221 0.32 -8.13 -11.05
N ILE A 222 0.37 -8.74 -12.24
CA ILE A 222 -0.72 -8.65 -13.24
C ILE A 222 -1.98 -9.29 -12.67
N GLN A 223 -1.85 -10.49 -12.12
CA GLN A 223 -2.94 -11.21 -11.47
C GLN A 223 -3.43 -10.48 -10.22
N GLY A 224 -2.53 -9.87 -9.44
CA GLY A 224 -2.87 -9.08 -8.26
C GLY A 224 -3.83 -7.94 -8.59
N GLU A 225 -3.55 -7.17 -9.65
CA GLU A 225 -4.45 -6.11 -10.13
C GLU A 225 -5.81 -6.67 -10.57
N LEU A 226 -5.79 -7.69 -11.44
CA LEU A 226 -7.00 -8.22 -12.06
C LEU A 226 -7.93 -8.93 -11.06
N PHE A 227 -7.38 -9.80 -10.23
CA PHE A 227 -8.17 -10.48 -9.21
C PHE A 227 -8.62 -9.54 -8.08
N SER A 228 -7.87 -8.47 -7.79
CA SER A 228 -8.35 -7.44 -6.86
C SER A 228 -9.59 -6.75 -7.44
N PHE A 229 -9.57 -6.39 -8.73
CA PHE A 229 -10.74 -5.85 -9.43
C PHE A 229 -11.95 -6.79 -9.33
N TYR A 230 -11.78 -8.08 -9.64
CA TYR A 230 -12.87 -9.06 -9.55
C TYR A 230 -13.34 -9.30 -8.10
N LEU A 231 -12.44 -9.31 -7.13
CA LEU A 231 -12.80 -9.39 -5.72
C LEU A 231 -13.66 -8.19 -5.30
N GLY A 232 -13.32 -7.00 -5.75
CA GLY A 232 -14.11 -5.79 -5.53
C GLY A 232 -15.55 -5.95 -6.03
N ARG A 233 -15.73 -6.48 -7.25
CA ARG A 233 -17.06 -6.78 -7.82
C ARG A 233 -17.82 -7.79 -6.98
N ILE A 234 -17.17 -8.89 -6.58
CA ILE A 234 -17.79 -9.94 -5.75
C ILE A 234 -18.27 -9.34 -4.42
N LEU A 235 -17.47 -8.46 -3.80
CA LEU A 235 -17.77 -7.79 -2.53
C LEU A 235 -18.73 -6.59 -2.69
N ASN A 236 -19.13 -6.25 -3.91
CA ASN A 236 -19.90 -5.06 -4.24
C ASN A 236 -19.23 -3.77 -3.70
N ILE A 237 -17.91 -3.70 -3.84
CA ILE A 237 -17.07 -2.53 -3.56
C ILE A 237 -16.76 -1.88 -4.91
N ASN A 238 -17.48 -0.81 -5.22
CA ASN A 238 -17.48 -0.15 -6.54
C ASN A 238 -16.38 0.91 -6.67
N ASN A 239 -15.40 0.90 -5.76
CA ASN A 239 -14.28 1.83 -5.69
C ASN A 239 -13.13 1.47 -6.65
N LEU A 240 -13.20 0.32 -7.31
CA LEU A 240 -12.17 -0.13 -8.25
C LEU A 240 -12.55 0.28 -9.67
N VAL A 241 -11.60 0.94 -10.34
CA VAL A 241 -11.76 1.39 -11.72
C VAL A 241 -11.79 0.18 -12.67
N PRO A 242 -12.63 0.17 -13.73
CA PRO A 242 -12.68 -0.92 -14.69
C PRO A 242 -11.30 -1.25 -15.25
N SER A 243 -10.92 -2.51 -15.07
CA SER A 243 -9.64 -3.08 -15.50
C SER A 243 -9.89 -4.34 -16.31
N SER A 244 -9.16 -4.51 -17.41
CA SER A 244 -9.23 -5.73 -18.23
C SER A 244 -7.84 -6.13 -18.71
N LEU A 245 -7.67 -7.41 -19.00
CA LEU A 245 -6.45 -7.93 -19.62
C LEU A 245 -6.39 -7.53 -21.09
N ALA A 246 -5.19 -7.25 -21.58
CA ALA A 246 -4.90 -7.19 -23.00
C ALA A 246 -3.56 -7.87 -23.28
N ILE A 247 -3.39 -8.37 -24.50
CA ILE A 247 -2.12 -8.97 -24.93
C ILE A 247 -1.43 -8.02 -25.89
N VAL A 248 -0.14 -7.76 -25.65
CA VAL A 248 0.71 -7.01 -26.57
C VAL A 248 0.93 -7.86 -27.81
N LYS A 249 0.18 -7.60 -28.88
CA LYS A 249 0.33 -8.26 -30.18
C LYS A 249 0.30 -7.21 -31.27
N THR A 250 1.44 -6.80 -31.82
CA THR A 250 1.47 -5.66 -32.79
C THR A 250 0.74 -5.95 -34.10
N THR A 251 0.39 -7.21 -34.35
CA THR A 251 -0.47 -7.65 -35.46
C THR A 251 -1.97 -7.43 -35.20
N ASN A 252 -2.39 -7.25 -33.94
CA ASN A 252 -3.79 -7.03 -33.59
C ASN A 252 -4.26 -5.60 -33.94
N PRO A 253 -5.54 -5.41 -34.30
CA PRO A 253 -6.10 -4.10 -34.61
C PRO A 253 -5.88 -3.06 -33.50
N LEU A 254 -5.94 -3.48 -32.23
CA LEU A 254 -5.69 -2.63 -31.07
C LEU A 254 -4.35 -1.88 -31.15
N TRP A 255 -3.29 -2.53 -31.64
CA TRP A 255 -1.91 -2.03 -31.59
C TRP A 255 -1.37 -1.56 -32.94
N ARG A 256 -2.09 -1.82 -34.04
CA ARG A 256 -1.58 -1.67 -35.42
C ARG A 256 -1.03 -0.27 -35.71
N ASN A 257 -1.70 0.78 -35.20
CA ASN A 257 -1.35 2.18 -35.46
C ASN A 257 -0.19 2.68 -34.59
N VAL A 258 0.18 1.93 -33.54
CA VAL A 258 1.16 2.35 -32.53
C VAL A 258 2.31 1.36 -32.39
N LYS A 259 2.54 0.51 -33.40
CA LYS A 259 3.60 -0.51 -33.39
C LYS A 259 4.98 0.04 -33.04
N SER A 260 5.37 1.19 -33.61
CA SER A 260 6.66 1.83 -33.30
C SER A 260 6.75 2.23 -31.83
N GLN A 261 5.67 2.77 -31.25
CA GLN A 261 5.61 3.18 -29.85
C GLN A 261 5.69 1.96 -28.91
N VAL A 262 4.99 0.87 -29.26
CA VAL A 262 5.11 -0.42 -28.54
C VAL A 262 6.56 -0.92 -28.55
N LEU A 263 7.24 -0.90 -29.69
CA LEU A 263 8.65 -1.30 -29.76
C LEU A 263 9.56 -0.41 -28.91
N THR A 264 9.37 0.91 -28.93
CA THR A 264 10.15 1.84 -28.09
C THR A 264 9.85 1.68 -26.60
N SER A 265 8.69 1.13 -26.23
CA SER A 265 8.34 0.86 -24.84
C SER A 265 9.04 -0.35 -24.23
N GLN A 266 9.78 -1.11 -25.04
CA GLN A 266 10.47 -2.36 -24.66
C GLN A 266 9.50 -3.42 -24.10
N TRP A 267 8.23 -3.36 -24.48
CA TRP A 267 7.27 -4.40 -24.18
C TRP A 267 7.54 -5.61 -25.08
N MET A 268 7.51 -6.80 -24.48
CA MET A 268 7.63 -8.03 -25.25
C MET A 268 6.31 -8.36 -25.94
N GLU A 269 6.40 -8.88 -27.16
CA GLU A 269 5.26 -9.48 -27.86
C GLU A 269 4.67 -10.63 -27.04
N GLU A 270 3.38 -10.84 -27.21
CA GLU A 270 2.54 -11.83 -26.52
C GLU A 270 2.48 -11.68 -25.00
N ARG A 271 3.03 -10.59 -24.45
CA ARG A 271 2.98 -10.34 -23.01
C ARG A 271 1.58 -9.85 -22.58
N PRO A 272 0.98 -10.42 -21.53
CA PRO A 272 -0.21 -9.85 -20.90
C PRO A 272 0.11 -8.51 -20.21
N ILE A 273 -0.83 -7.57 -20.32
CA ILE A 273 -0.83 -6.28 -19.63
C ILE A 273 -2.24 -5.99 -19.09
N ILE A 274 -2.33 -5.11 -18.09
CA ILE A 274 -3.64 -4.63 -17.62
C ILE A 274 -3.94 -3.27 -18.22
N MET A 275 -5.14 -3.11 -18.79
CA MET A 275 -5.71 -1.85 -19.24
C MET A 275 -6.78 -1.38 -18.24
N THR A 276 -6.42 -0.41 -17.42
CA THR A 276 -7.33 0.25 -16.48
C THR A 276 -7.81 1.56 -17.09
N LYS A 277 -9.11 1.84 -17.04
CA LYS A 277 -9.66 3.12 -17.52
C LYS A 277 -8.94 4.29 -16.85
N TYR A 278 -8.54 5.30 -17.62
CA TYR A 278 -7.91 6.50 -17.06
C TYR A 278 -8.97 7.39 -16.39
N MET A 279 -8.61 7.96 -15.25
CA MET A 279 -9.49 8.84 -14.47
C MET A 279 -8.84 10.21 -14.32
N ASP A 280 -9.58 11.24 -14.73
CA ASP A 280 -9.16 12.64 -14.65
C ASP A 280 -9.48 13.25 -13.28
N ASP A 281 -8.89 14.42 -13.02
CA ASP A 281 -9.21 15.31 -11.90
C ASP A 281 -9.18 14.65 -10.51
N LEU A 282 -8.22 13.75 -10.34
CA LEU A 282 -8.02 13.03 -9.10
C LEU A 282 -7.27 13.88 -8.07
N ARG A 283 -7.79 13.89 -6.84
CA ARG A 283 -7.14 14.52 -5.68
C ARG A 283 -6.58 13.46 -4.74
N PRO A 284 -5.43 13.69 -4.09
CA PRO A 284 -4.91 12.74 -3.10
C PRO A 284 -5.91 12.48 -1.96
N ALA A 285 -5.99 11.24 -1.49
CA ALA A 285 -6.83 10.87 -0.34
C ALA A 285 -6.00 10.82 0.94
N ASN A 286 -6.38 11.62 1.94
CA ASN A 286 -5.69 11.67 3.23
C ASN A 286 -6.26 10.65 4.20
N ILE A 287 -5.39 10.00 4.97
CA ILE A 287 -5.80 9.02 5.98
C ILE A 287 -6.68 9.72 7.03
N PRO A 288 -7.85 9.18 7.42
CA PRO A 288 -8.73 9.78 8.43
C PRO A 288 -8.02 9.97 9.76
N LYS A 289 -8.31 11.06 10.46
CA LYS A 289 -7.65 11.40 11.74
C LYS A 289 -7.72 10.28 12.78
N HIS A 290 -8.84 9.56 12.80
CA HIS A 290 -9.07 8.31 13.54
C HIS A 290 -7.97 7.26 13.39
N LEU A 291 -7.40 7.16 12.19
CA LEU A 291 -6.42 6.14 11.81
C LEU A 291 -4.97 6.67 11.83
N GLN A 292 -4.77 7.98 12.04
CA GLN A 292 -3.43 8.58 12.09
C GLN A 292 -2.75 8.38 13.46
N SER A 293 -3.52 8.46 14.54
CA SER A 293 -3.00 8.41 15.92
C SER A 293 -2.38 7.06 16.30
N GLU A 294 -1.57 6.97 17.36
CA GLU A 294 -1.03 5.68 17.82
C GLU A 294 -2.13 4.68 18.22
N ASN A 295 -3.22 5.18 18.81
CA ASN A 295 -4.35 4.39 19.27
C ASN A 295 -5.37 4.08 18.17
N ARG A 296 -5.03 4.28 16.88
CA ARG A 296 -5.86 4.10 15.66
C ARG A 296 -7.19 3.41 15.92
N ARG A 297 -8.29 4.14 15.79
CA ARG A 297 -9.62 3.62 16.12
C ARG A 297 -10.69 4.30 15.28
N LEU A 298 -11.39 3.49 14.50
CA LEU A 298 -12.64 3.86 13.83
C LEU A 298 -13.77 3.06 14.46
N HIS A 299 -14.17 3.50 15.65
CA HIS A 299 -15.20 2.84 16.47
C HIS A 299 -16.48 3.69 16.54
N PRO A 300 -17.64 3.10 16.88
CA PRO A 300 -18.92 3.80 16.87
C PRO A 300 -18.95 5.09 17.70
N MET A 301 -18.30 5.07 18.87
CA MET A 301 -18.29 6.20 19.80
C MET A 301 -17.35 7.34 19.38
N ASP A 302 -16.42 7.05 18.48
CA ASP A 302 -15.41 8.02 18.03
C ASP A 302 -15.91 8.85 16.83
N ILE A 303 -17.01 8.44 16.19
CA ILE A 303 -17.59 9.12 15.02
C ILE A 303 -18.40 10.34 15.48
N ARG A 304 -17.90 11.53 15.19
CA ARG A 304 -18.54 12.80 15.53
C ARG A 304 -19.60 13.21 14.50
N GLU A 305 -20.46 14.17 14.84
CA GLU A 305 -21.50 14.70 13.95
C GLU A 305 -20.99 15.56 12.78
N ASP A 306 -19.79 16.12 12.87
CA ASP A 306 -19.21 16.98 11.83
C ASP A 306 -18.32 16.22 10.84
N GLU A 307 -18.15 14.91 11.03
CA GLU A 307 -17.31 14.10 10.16
C GLU A 307 -17.97 13.74 8.84
N ASP A 308 -17.14 13.64 7.80
CA ASP A 308 -17.51 13.13 6.49
C ASP A 308 -17.75 11.62 6.57
N VAL A 309 -19.00 11.26 6.90
CA VAL A 309 -19.44 9.86 6.99
C VAL A 309 -19.23 9.13 5.67
N LEU A 310 -19.42 9.80 4.54
CA LEU A 310 -19.31 9.17 3.21
C LEU A 310 -17.87 8.75 2.94
N GLU A 311 -16.91 9.58 3.32
CA GLU A 311 -15.50 9.20 3.27
C GLU A 311 -15.19 8.06 4.25
N LEU A 312 -15.64 8.13 5.52
CA LEU A 312 -15.38 7.08 6.52
C LEU A 312 -15.96 5.71 6.16
N VAL A 313 -17.14 5.66 5.52
CA VAL A 313 -17.72 4.40 5.02
C VAL A 313 -16.79 3.77 4.00
N GLN A 314 -16.28 4.54 3.04
CA GLN A 314 -15.35 4.05 2.01
C GLN A 314 -14.00 3.62 2.61
N TRP A 315 -13.49 4.33 3.62
CA TRP A 315 -12.30 3.92 4.35
C TRP A 315 -12.50 2.59 5.12
N SER A 316 -13.69 2.35 5.68
CA SER A 316 -13.98 1.07 6.33
C SER A 316 -13.94 -0.10 5.34
N ASP A 317 -14.47 0.08 4.13
CA ASP A 317 -14.37 -0.91 3.06
C ASP A 317 -12.94 -1.06 2.54
N LEU A 318 -12.18 0.04 2.41
CA LEU A 318 -10.78 0.00 2.00
C LEU A 318 -9.95 -0.85 2.96
N ILE A 319 -10.10 -0.65 4.28
CA ILE A 319 -9.36 -1.43 5.28
C ILE A 319 -9.69 -2.91 5.17
N VAL A 320 -10.97 -3.26 5.04
CA VAL A 320 -11.39 -4.65 4.82
C VAL A 320 -10.79 -5.20 3.53
N PHE A 321 -10.87 -4.44 2.43
CA PHE A 321 -10.39 -4.85 1.13
C PHE A 321 -8.87 -5.05 1.08
N ASP A 322 -8.10 -4.10 1.61
CA ASP A 322 -6.64 -4.18 1.73
C ASP A 322 -6.23 -5.30 2.69
N TYR A 323 -7.00 -5.53 3.76
CA TYR A 323 -6.78 -6.68 4.63
C TYR A 323 -6.94 -7.97 3.82
N LEU A 324 -8.08 -8.18 3.15
CA LEU A 324 -8.34 -9.40 2.40
C LEU A 324 -7.30 -9.64 1.31
N THR A 325 -6.95 -8.60 0.55
CA THR A 325 -5.95 -8.69 -0.52
C THR A 325 -4.50 -8.68 -0.02
N ALA A 326 -4.24 -8.33 1.24
CA ALA A 326 -2.90 -8.04 1.74
C ALA A 326 -2.18 -6.98 0.88
N ASN A 327 -2.91 -5.95 0.41
CA ASN A 327 -2.33 -4.87 -0.37
C ASN A 327 -1.46 -3.99 0.52
N LEU A 328 -0.15 -4.06 0.30
CA LEU A 328 0.84 -3.35 1.10
C LEU A 328 1.10 -1.91 0.64
N ASP A 329 0.67 -1.51 -0.55
CA ASP A 329 1.10 -0.27 -1.23
C ASP A 329 0.12 0.90 -1.03
N ARG A 330 -0.55 0.91 0.12
CA ARG A 330 -1.44 1.99 0.60
C ARG A 330 -1.12 2.33 2.06
N ILE A 331 -2.10 2.21 2.96
CA ILE A 331 -1.98 2.57 4.39
C ILE A 331 -0.87 1.76 5.07
N VAL A 332 -0.72 0.48 4.71
CA VAL A 332 0.36 -0.38 5.22
C VAL A 332 1.73 0.18 4.89
N ASN A 333 1.92 0.78 3.70
CA ASN A 333 3.16 1.46 3.35
C ASN A 333 3.38 2.69 4.26
N ASN A 334 2.35 3.50 4.53
CA ASN A 334 2.46 4.61 5.48
C ASN A 334 2.88 4.10 6.88
N LEU A 335 2.24 3.04 7.39
CA LEU A 335 2.55 2.45 8.69
C LEU A 335 3.98 1.88 8.75
N TYR A 336 4.39 1.14 7.71
CA TYR A 336 5.74 0.57 7.64
C TYR A 336 6.81 1.68 7.65
N ASN A 337 6.53 2.81 7.01
CA ASN A 337 7.47 3.93 6.95
C ASN A 337 7.46 4.85 8.20
N LEU A 338 6.54 4.65 9.16
CA LEU A 338 6.53 5.41 10.41
C LEU A 338 7.84 5.30 11.19
N GLN A 339 8.54 4.17 11.06
CA GLN A 339 9.81 3.92 11.74
C GLN A 339 10.93 4.89 11.32
N TRP A 340 10.81 5.52 10.13
CA TRP A 340 11.77 6.50 9.62
C TRP A 340 11.20 7.92 9.57
N ASN A 341 9.89 8.08 9.45
CA ASN A 341 9.24 9.38 9.44
C ASN A 341 7.94 9.36 10.28
N PRO A 342 7.93 10.02 11.45
CA PRO A 342 6.76 10.02 12.33
C PRO A 342 5.54 10.75 11.72
N GLY A 343 5.75 11.61 10.72
CA GLY A 343 4.68 12.30 9.99
C GLY A 343 4.05 11.48 8.86
N MET A 344 4.46 10.22 8.64
CA MET A 344 3.98 9.42 7.48
C MET A 344 2.46 9.22 7.44
N MET A 345 1.79 9.20 8.59
CA MET A 345 0.33 9.05 8.64
C MET A 345 -0.43 10.34 8.28
N GLU A 346 0.24 11.49 8.29
CA GLU A 346 -0.35 12.77 7.85
C GLU A 346 -0.29 12.94 6.32
N ALA A 347 0.57 12.17 5.65
CA ALA A 347 0.67 12.15 4.20
C ALA A 347 -0.52 11.40 3.57
N PRO A 348 -0.90 11.73 2.33
CA PRO A 348 -1.87 10.96 1.57
C PRO A 348 -1.49 9.48 1.50
N ALA A 349 -2.51 8.60 1.47
CA ALA A 349 -2.27 7.18 1.24
C ALA A 349 -1.83 6.96 -0.21
N HIS A 350 -0.76 6.20 -0.39
CA HIS A 350 -0.27 5.87 -1.72
C HIS A 350 -1.32 5.11 -2.54
N ASN A 351 -1.33 5.32 -3.86
CA ASN A 351 -2.27 4.74 -4.82
C ASN A 351 -3.77 4.91 -4.50
N LEU A 352 -4.12 5.82 -3.60
CA LEU A 352 -5.50 6.15 -3.24
C LEU A 352 -5.78 7.61 -3.62
N ALA A 353 -6.85 7.81 -4.37
CA ALA A 353 -7.26 9.14 -4.78
C ALA A 353 -8.77 9.31 -4.63
N LYS A 354 -9.24 10.55 -4.67
CA LYS A 354 -10.64 10.93 -4.59
C LYS A 354 -11.03 11.68 -5.86
N ASN A 355 -12.13 11.29 -6.48
CA ASN A 355 -12.67 12.03 -7.63
C ASN A 355 -13.48 13.26 -7.17
N ASN A 356 -14.12 13.95 -8.11
CA ASN A 356 -14.93 15.14 -7.82
C ASN A 356 -16.23 14.82 -7.05
N ASP A 357 -16.78 13.61 -7.21
CA ASP A 357 -17.99 13.15 -6.52
C ASP A 357 -17.71 12.67 -5.08
N GLY A 358 -16.45 12.67 -4.64
CA GLY A 358 -16.05 12.17 -3.33
C GLY A 358 -15.84 10.65 -3.27
N LEU A 359 -15.84 9.95 -4.41
CA LEU A 359 -15.52 8.54 -4.50
C LEU A 359 -14.02 8.33 -4.32
N LEU A 360 -13.65 7.49 -3.35
CA LEU A 360 -12.30 6.97 -3.21
C LEU A 360 -12.06 5.93 -4.29
N LEU A 361 -10.96 6.07 -5.02
CA LEU A 361 -10.54 5.17 -6.09
C LEU A 361 -9.36 4.33 -5.63
N PHE A 362 -9.57 3.01 -5.67
CA PHE A 362 -8.57 2.04 -5.27
C PHE A 362 -7.71 1.73 -6.50
N LEU A 363 -6.67 2.54 -6.74
CA LEU A 363 -5.76 2.41 -7.88
C LEU A 363 -4.57 1.48 -7.55
N ASP A 364 -3.98 0.84 -8.55
CA ASP A 364 -2.70 0.11 -8.42
C ASP A 364 -2.70 -0.95 -7.31
N ASN A 365 -3.53 -1.97 -7.54
CA ASN A 365 -3.73 -3.12 -6.67
C ASN A 365 -2.82 -4.31 -7.05
N GLU A 366 -1.75 -4.06 -7.80
CA GLU A 366 -0.78 -5.08 -8.21
C GLU A 366 -0.06 -5.76 -7.05
N SER A 367 0.00 -5.08 -5.90
CA SER A 367 0.59 -5.58 -4.66
C SER A 367 -0.40 -6.41 -3.83
N GLY A 368 -1.64 -6.58 -4.31
CA GLY A 368 -2.66 -7.42 -3.70
C GLY A 368 -2.56 -8.89 -4.10
N LEU A 369 -3.29 -9.72 -3.35
CA LEU A 369 -3.44 -11.16 -3.47
C LEU A 369 -2.09 -11.86 -3.66
N LEU A 370 -1.84 -12.49 -4.80
CA LEU A 370 -0.67 -13.34 -5.04
C LEU A 370 0.64 -12.66 -4.58
N HIS A 371 0.88 -11.42 -5.01
CA HIS A 371 2.09 -10.71 -4.62
C HIS A 371 2.11 -10.39 -3.12
N GLY A 372 1.02 -9.83 -2.57
CA GLY A 372 0.88 -9.47 -1.16
C GLY A 372 0.98 -10.67 -0.22
N TYR A 373 0.38 -11.80 -0.58
CA TYR A 373 0.36 -13.05 0.18
C TYR A 373 1.75 -13.65 0.38
N ARG A 374 2.67 -13.48 -0.57
CA ARG A 374 4.07 -13.90 -0.40
C ARG A 374 4.81 -13.07 0.64
N LEU A 375 4.32 -11.87 0.95
CA LEU A 375 4.95 -10.92 1.85
C LEU A 375 4.25 -10.82 3.21
N LEU A 376 3.26 -11.68 3.47
CA LEU A 376 2.49 -11.68 4.72
C LEU A 376 3.36 -11.85 5.96
N GLU A 377 4.40 -12.67 5.92
CA GLU A 377 5.33 -12.83 7.06
C GLU A 377 5.89 -11.48 7.54
N LYS A 378 6.13 -10.56 6.60
CA LYS A 378 6.67 -9.24 6.90
C LYS A 378 5.58 -8.21 7.21
N TYR A 379 4.44 -8.25 6.52
CA TYR A 379 3.46 -7.15 6.55
C TYR A 379 2.14 -7.45 7.27
N GLU A 380 1.87 -8.70 7.67
CA GLU A 380 0.60 -9.08 8.30
C GLU A 380 0.31 -8.26 9.57
N ALA A 381 1.34 -7.95 10.38
CA ALA A 381 1.15 -7.17 11.60
C ALA A 381 0.53 -5.79 11.33
N TYR A 382 0.88 -5.13 10.21
CA TYR A 382 0.32 -3.83 9.86
C TYR A 382 -1.14 -3.96 9.37
N HIS A 383 -1.44 -5.01 8.62
CA HIS A 383 -2.82 -5.32 8.22
C HIS A 383 -3.71 -5.61 9.43
N SER A 384 -3.23 -6.43 10.38
CA SER A 384 -3.97 -6.74 11.61
C SER A 384 -4.22 -5.50 12.46
N VAL A 385 -3.22 -4.63 12.64
CA VAL A 385 -3.41 -3.35 13.37
C VAL A 385 -4.51 -2.49 12.75
N LEU A 386 -4.63 -2.44 11.43
CA LEU A 386 -5.69 -1.69 10.76
C LEU A 386 -7.06 -2.37 10.88
N LEU A 387 -7.12 -3.70 10.78
CA LEU A 387 -8.36 -4.45 10.95
C LEU A 387 -8.89 -4.35 12.39
N GLU A 388 -8.01 -4.49 13.39
CA GLU A 388 -8.34 -4.40 14.81
C GLU A 388 -8.78 -2.99 15.22
N ALA A 389 -8.28 -1.96 14.52
CA ALA A 389 -8.71 -0.58 14.67
C ALA A 389 -10.14 -0.31 14.16
N LEU A 390 -10.72 -1.23 13.38
CA LEU A 390 -12.02 -1.06 12.75
C LEU A 390 -13.13 -1.74 13.56
N CYS A 391 -14.15 -0.98 13.97
CA CYS A 391 -15.39 -1.51 14.55
C CYS A 391 -16.66 -0.88 13.98
N VAL A 392 -16.56 -0.25 12.80
CA VAL A 392 -17.73 0.18 12.03
C VAL A 392 -17.58 -0.28 10.59
N PHE A 393 -18.55 -1.03 10.10
CA PHE A 393 -18.47 -1.74 8.82
C PHE A 393 -19.67 -1.43 7.92
N ARG A 394 -19.47 -1.51 6.61
CA ARG A 394 -20.58 -1.52 5.66
C ARG A 394 -21.30 -2.87 5.74
N ARG A 395 -22.62 -2.84 5.96
CA ARG A 395 -23.42 -4.05 6.18
C ARG A 395 -23.45 -4.93 4.94
N SER A 396 -23.53 -4.33 3.75
CA SER A 396 -23.52 -5.07 2.49
C SER A 396 -22.21 -5.86 2.29
N THR A 397 -21.05 -5.25 2.61
CA THR A 397 -19.74 -5.93 2.58
C THR A 397 -19.72 -7.14 3.52
N VAL A 398 -20.12 -6.95 4.79
CA VAL A 398 -20.13 -8.03 5.78
C VAL A 398 -21.07 -9.17 5.36
N LYS A 399 -22.28 -8.85 4.89
CA LYS A 399 -23.22 -9.87 4.38
C LYS A 399 -22.66 -10.67 3.22
N MET A 400 -21.86 -10.05 2.36
CA MET A 400 -21.20 -10.76 1.27
C MET A 400 -20.11 -11.69 1.79
N LEU A 401 -19.30 -11.21 2.74
CA LEU A 401 -18.26 -12.04 3.37
C LEU A 401 -18.85 -13.25 4.09
N GLU A 402 -19.98 -13.09 4.80
CA GLU A 402 -20.70 -14.21 5.41
C GLU A 402 -21.10 -15.27 4.36
N ARG A 403 -21.72 -14.83 3.25
CA ARG A 403 -22.09 -15.72 2.14
C ARG A 403 -20.89 -16.45 1.55
N LEU A 404 -19.75 -15.76 1.40
CA LEU A 404 -18.52 -16.35 0.89
C LEU A 404 -17.92 -17.37 1.86
N ARG A 405 -17.93 -17.08 3.17
CA ARG A 405 -17.49 -18.03 4.21
C ARG A 405 -18.34 -19.30 4.20
N ASP A 406 -19.65 -19.15 4.05
CA ASP A 406 -20.59 -20.27 4.07
C ASP A 406 -20.44 -21.16 2.83
N LYS A 407 -20.31 -20.54 1.65
CA LYS A 407 -20.18 -21.26 0.37
C LYS A 407 -18.77 -21.78 0.09
N LYS A 408 -17.72 -21.16 0.66
CA LYS A 408 -16.30 -21.44 0.41
C LYS A 408 -15.91 -21.49 -1.08
N ASN A 409 -16.63 -20.73 -1.91
CA ASN A 409 -16.52 -20.79 -3.37
C ASN A 409 -15.75 -19.60 -3.98
N ILE A 410 -15.06 -18.80 -3.16
CA ILE A 410 -14.38 -17.58 -3.63
C ILE A 410 -13.34 -17.85 -4.73
N GLY A 411 -12.62 -18.97 -4.64
CA GLY A 411 -11.67 -19.37 -5.69
C GLY A 411 -12.37 -19.66 -7.02
N SER A 412 -13.52 -20.35 -6.99
CA SER A 412 -14.33 -20.61 -8.19
C SER A 412 -14.83 -19.30 -8.78
N LEU A 413 -15.41 -18.42 -7.98
CA LEU A 413 -15.94 -17.13 -8.43
C LEU A 413 -14.87 -16.25 -9.07
N LEU A 414 -13.68 -16.16 -8.47
CA LEU A 414 -12.57 -15.38 -9.02
C LEU A 414 -12.05 -15.98 -10.34
N ASN A 415 -12.01 -17.31 -10.45
CA ASN A 415 -11.59 -17.96 -11.67
C ASN A 415 -12.67 -17.86 -12.76
N GLU A 416 -13.96 -18.04 -12.45
CA GLU A 416 -15.12 -17.81 -13.34
C GLU A 416 -15.07 -16.43 -13.99
N ASN A 417 -14.75 -15.38 -13.22
CA ASN A 417 -14.58 -14.03 -13.77
C ASN A 417 -13.38 -13.89 -14.74
N LEU A 418 -12.37 -14.77 -14.70
CA LEU A 418 -11.34 -14.84 -15.76
C LEU A 418 -11.86 -15.53 -17.03
N PHE A 419 -12.77 -16.51 -16.88
CA PHE A 419 -13.24 -17.33 -17.99
C PHE A 419 -14.17 -16.58 -18.95
N ASP A 420 -14.87 -15.55 -18.49
CA ASP A 420 -15.80 -14.78 -19.33
C ASP A 420 -15.10 -13.90 -20.40
N PHE A 421 -13.76 -13.74 -20.34
CA PHE A 421 -13.05 -12.71 -21.13
C PHE A 421 -11.91 -13.20 -22.05
N ASN A 422 -11.74 -14.51 -22.25
CA ASN A 422 -10.57 -15.14 -22.93
C ASN A 422 -9.23 -14.94 -22.20
N ASP A 423 -9.24 -14.45 -20.97
CA ASP A 423 -8.02 -14.11 -20.20
C ASP A 423 -7.22 -15.35 -19.77
N HIS A 424 -7.87 -16.51 -19.68
CA HIS A 424 -7.29 -17.75 -19.18
C HIS A 424 -6.18 -18.33 -20.08
N GLU A 425 -6.17 -18.01 -21.38
CA GLU A 425 -5.06 -18.44 -22.24
C GLU A 425 -3.74 -17.74 -21.88
N ALA A 426 -3.82 -16.56 -21.28
CA ALA A 426 -2.66 -15.71 -21.01
C ALA A 426 -2.24 -15.66 -19.54
N LEU A 427 -3.14 -15.99 -18.60
CA LEU A 427 -2.87 -15.99 -17.17
C LEU A 427 -3.32 -17.28 -16.50
N PRO A 428 -2.55 -17.80 -15.52
CA PRO A 428 -2.99 -18.94 -14.73
C PRO A 428 -4.16 -18.56 -13.80
N VAL A 429 -4.90 -19.56 -13.35
CA VAL A 429 -5.91 -19.42 -12.29
C VAL A 429 -5.28 -19.06 -10.94
N LEU A 430 -6.11 -18.60 -10.00
CA LEU A 430 -5.65 -18.31 -8.65
C LEU A 430 -5.19 -19.62 -7.96
N PRO A 431 -3.95 -19.70 -7.45
CA PRO A 431 -3.45 -20.92 -6.81
C PRO A 431 -4.26 -21.30 -5.56
N GLU A 432 -4.40 -22.60 -5.29
CA GLU A 432 -5.16 -23.11 -4.13
C GLU A 432 -4.64 -22.54 -2.80
N LYS A 433 -3.32 -22.38 -2.66
CA LYS A 433 -2.70 -21.74 -1.49
C LYS A 433 -3.25 -20.32 -1.28
N SER A 434 -3.36 -19.53 -2.35
CA SER A 434 -3.89 -18.18 -2.30
C SER A 434 -5.38 -18.17 -1.98
N VAL A 435 -6.16 -19.12 -2.51
CA VAL A 435 -7.58 -19.29 -2.17
C VAL A 435 -7.75 -19.64 -0.69
N LYS A 436 -6.92 -20.53 -0.15
CA LYS A 436 -6.92 -20.88 1.28
C LYS A 436 -6.63 -19.66 2.16
N ILE A 437 -5.59 -18.90 1.84
CA ILE A 437 -5.26 -17.65 2.54
C ILE A 437 -6.44 -16.68 2.49
N LEU A 438 -7.05 -16.46 1.33
CA LEU A 438 -8.19 -15.55 1.19
C LEU A 438 -9.37 -15.99 2.08
N ASN A 439 -9.71 -17.28 2.10
CA ASN A 439 -10.76 -17.80 2.97
C ASN A 439 -10.45 -17.62 4.46
N GLU A 440 -9.21 -17.86 4.88
CA GLU A 440 -8.76 -17.63 6.26
C GLU A 440 -8.90 -16.15 6.64
N ARG A 441 -8.53 -15.24 5.73
CA ARG A 441 -8.64 -13.79 5.94
C ARG A 441 -10.09 -13.31 5.99
N ILE A 442 -10.97 -13.86 5.15
CA ILE A 442 -12.43 -13.64 5.26
C ILE A 442 -12.92 -14.02 6.66
N GLY A 443 -12.48 -15.19 7.17
CA GLY A 443 -12.77 -15.63 8.53
C GLY A 443 -12.36 -14.59 9.58
N LYS A 444 -11.11 -14.12 9.53
CA LYS A 444 -10.59 -13.11 10.47
C LYS A 444 -11.35 -11.79 10.43
N VAL A 445 -11.78 -11.31 9.26
CA VAL A 445 -12.62 -10.11 9.17
C VAL A 445 -13.95 -10.34 9.88
N LEU A 446 -14.60 -11.49 9.66
CA LEU A 446 -15.87 -11.81 10.30
C LEU A 446 -15.73 -12.02 11.81
N ASP A 447 -14.60 -12.56 12.26
CA ASP A 447 -14.28 -12.68 13.68
C ASP A 447 -14.13 -11.29 14.33
N GLN A 448 -13.47 -10.35 13.65
CA GLN A 448 -13.37 -8.96 14.10
C GLN A 448 -14.77 -8.30 14.18
N VAL A 449 -15.62 -8.50 13.17
CA VAL A 449 -17.01 -8.00 13.19
C VAL A 449 -17.76 -8.55 14.41
N ALA A 450 -17.69 -9.86 14.65
CA ALA A 450 -18.35 -10.51 15.77
C ALA A 450 -17.82 -10.00 17.13
N TRP A 451 -16.51 -9.78 17.24
CA TRP A 451 -15.89 -9.20 18.42
C TRP A 451 -16.41 -7.78 18.69
N CYS A 452 -16.43 -6.92 17.67
CA CYS A 452 -16.98 -5.56 17.78
C CYS A 452 -18.46 -5.59 18.16
N GLN A 453 -19.26 -6.49 17.57
CA GLN A 453 -20.68 -6.62 17.91
C GLN A 453 -20.87 -6.93 19.38
N LYS A 454 -20.11 -7.88 19.94
CA LYS A 454 -20.16 -8.18 21.37
C LYS A 454 -19.80 -6.95 22.22
N GLN A 455 -18.71 -6.27 21.86
CA GLN A 455 -18.20 -5.10 22.58
C GLN A 455 -19.19 -3.92 22.62
N TYR A 456 -19.93 -3.68 21.53
CA TYR A 456 -20.82 -2.51 21.39
C TYR A 456 -22.30 -2.82 21.57
N SER A 457 -22.72 -4.09 21.50
CA SER A 457 -24.10 -4.48 21.82
C SER A 457 -24.37 -4.46 23.34
N GLU A 458 -23.39 -4.84 24.16
CA GLU A 458 -23.52 -4.85 25.63
C GLU A 458 -23.63 -3.43 26.22
N LYS A 459 -22.94 -2.44 25.64
CA LYS A 459 -22.97 -1.03 26.08
C LYS A 459 -24.21 -0.26 25.65
N SER A 460 -24.88 -0.70 24.58
CA SER A 460 -26.15 -0.11 24.13
C SER A 460 -27.30 -0.42 25.10
N ASN A 461 -27.25 -1.58 25.78
CA ASN A 461 -28.26 -2.00 26.74
C ASN A 461 -28.08 -1.42 28.16
N SER A 462 -26.91 -0.88 28.50
CA SER A 462 -26.67 -0.26 29.82
C SER A 462 -27.04 1.23 29.89
N VAL A 463 -27.51 1.81 28.78
CA VAL A 463 -27.91 3.24 28.66
C VAL A 463 -29.43 3.38 28.40
N ARG A 464 -30.19 2.26 28.42
CA ARG A 464 -31.66 2.28 28.36
C ARG A 464 -32.30 2.16 29.72
#